data_AF-A0A0M1HLQ4-F1
#
_entry.id   AF-A0A0M1HLQ4-F1
#
_cell.length_a   1.000
_cell.length_b   1.000
_cell.length_c   1.000
_cell.angle_alpha   90.00
_cell.angle_beta   90.00
_cell.angle_gamma   90.00
#
_symmetry.space_group_name_H-M   'P 1'
#
loop_
_entity.id
_entity.type
_entity.pdbx_description
1 polymer ?
#
loop_
_entity_poly.entity_id
_entity_poly.type
_entity_poly.pdbx_seq_one_letter_code
_entity_poly.pdbx_strand_id
1 'polypeptide(L)'
;MANFFGLLFFIFIIVTIILLVKPSLTAIKNKSPLPRLKILVYGFLATLFSMVMIGLTAPKVDPKKLELEQFSDDQVKVSQDKDGKIVVTPQEVKNKVSTPDSNLGMTPEEFRKRFNAKLDQLDIDSIRPIAEFKIKQGNFKDTFQVKFSNALSLTGTVNKDGSLRELIYIMGGTQDFEGTMMELLILSGISSQIISPNEPKVNNTVIELINKAVRGIEKEDNSHSEDIGDVKYYTLASKATGLWFGISPKKDN
;
A
#
# COMPACT_ATOMS: atom_id res chain seq x y z
N MET A 1 -23.34 -5.35 -16.89
CA MET A 1 -24.12 -6.20 -15.96
C MET A 1 -23.44 -6.33 -14.60
N ALA A 2 -22.15 -6.70 -14.52
CA ALA A 2 -21.43 -6.80 -13.24
C ALA A 2 -21.50 -5.55 -12.35
N ASN A 3 -21.30 -4.34 -12.91
CA ASN A 3 -21.36 -3.10 -12.13
C ASN A 3 -22.74 -2.84 -11.50
N PHE A 4 -23.82 -3.29 -12.15
CA PHE A 4 -25.18 -3.18 -11.61
C PHE A 4 -25.37 -4.09 -10.40
N PHE A 5 -24.92 -5.35 -10.47
CA PHE A 5 -24.95 -6.28 -9.34
C PHE A 5 -23.95 -5.89 -8.23
N GLY A 6 -22.85 -5.22 -8.57
CA GLY A 6 -21.94 -4.59 -7.61
C GLY A 6 -22.63 -3.51 -6.78
N LEU A 7 -23.37 -2.61 -7.43
CA LEU A 7 -24.16 -1.58 -6.74
C LEU A 7 -25.27 -2.19 -5.86
N LEU A 8 -25.96 -3.22 -6.38
CA LEU A 8 -27.03 -3.94 -5.68
C LEU A 8 -26.54 -4.64 -4.40
N PHE A 9 -25.31 -5.17 -4.43
CA PHE A 9 -24.67 -5.78 -3.27
C PHE A 9 -24.53 -4.79 -2.10
N PHE A 10 -24.03 -3.57 -2.35
CA PHE A 10 -23.91 -2.55 -1.31
C PHE A 10 -25.27 -2.06 -0.81
N ILE A 11 -26.25 -1.91 -1.72
CA ILE A 11 -27.62 -1.53 -1.35
C ILE A 11 -28.23 -2.58 -0.41
N PHE A 12 -28.08 -3.87 -0.69
CA PHE A 12 -28.61 -4.92 0.17
C PHE A 12 -27.98 -4.95 1.57
N ILE A 13 -26.67 -4.68 1.67
CA ILE A 13 -26.00 -4.56 2.98
C ILE A 13 -26.60 -3.40 3.78
N ILE A 14 -26.72 -2.22 3.15
CA ILE A 14 -27.23 -1.00 3.80
C ILE A 14 -28.69 -1.21 4.23
N VAL A 15 -29.54 -1.74 3.35
CA VAL A 15 -30.94 -2.03 3.66
C VAL A 15 -31.07 -3.04 4.80
N THR A 16 -30.24 -4.09 4.82
CA THR A 16 -30.25 -5.10 5.89
C THR A 16 -29.90 -4.47 7.25
N ILE A 17 -28.90 -3.59 7.29
CA ILE A 17 -28.50 -2.86 8.51
C ILE A 17 -29.65 -1.97 9.00
N ILE A 18 -30.27 -1.19 8.10
CA ILE A 18 -31.39 -0.30 8.44
C ILE A 18 -32.59 -1.10 8.99
N LEU A 19 -32.93 -2.23 8.37
CA LEU A 19 -34.03 -3.09 8.81
C LEU A 19 -33.73 -3.85 10.11
N LEU A 20 -32.46 -4.14 10.41
CA LEU A 20 -32.05 -4.71 11.70
C LEU A 20 -32.20 -3.71 12.85
N VAL A 21 -31.82 -2.45 12.61
CA VAL A 21 -31.98 -1.35 13.58
C VAL A 21 -33.46 -1.02 13.78
N LYS A 22 -34.22 -0.91 12.69
CA LYS A 22 -35.64 -0.56 12.70
C LYS A 22 -36.49 -1.63 11.99
N PRO A 23 -36.77 -2.77 12.65
CA PRO A 23 -37.50 -3.88 12.03
C PRO A 23 -38.95 -3.53 11.71
N SER A 24 -39.53 -2.50 12.34
CA SER A 24 -40.89 -2.03 12.06
C SER A 24 -41.11 -1.60 10.61
N LEU A 25 -40.05 -1.27 9.87
CA LEU A 25 -40.11 -0.95 8.43
C LEU A 25 -40.44 -2.17 7.56
N THR A 26 -40.37 -3.38 8.10
CA THR A 26 -40.79 -4.62 7.42
C THR A 26 -42.26 -4.97 7.64
N ALA A 27 -42.99 -4.19 8.44
CA ALA A 27 -44.42 -4.39 8.62
C ALA A 27 -45.16 -3.96 7.35
N ILE A 28 -45.89 -4.89 6.74
CA ILE A 28 -46.68 -4.63 5.54
C ILE A 28 -48.16 -4.83 5.89
N LYS A 29 -48.94 -3.74 5.78
CA LYS A 29 -50.38 -3.70 6.12
C LYS A 29 -50.62 -4.21 7.56
N ASN A 30 -51.49 -5.21 7.74
CA ASN A 30 -51.83 -5.78 9.06
C ASN A 30 -50.89 -6.90 9.53
N LYS A 31 -49.72 -7.09 8.90
CA LYS A 31 -48.75 -8.11 9.32
C LYS A 31 -47.71 -7.52 10.27
N SER A 32 -47.44 -8.25 11.35
CA SER A 32 -46.39 -7.89 12.31
C SER A 32 -45.01 -7.80 11.64
N PRO A 33 -44.11 -6.95 12.15
CA PRO A 33 -42.75 -6.83 11.66
C PRO A 33 -42.02 -8.18 11.65
N LEU A 34 -41.14 -8.37 10.67
CA LEU A 34 -40.27 -9.55 10.63
C LEU A 34 -39.31 -9.54 11.84
N PRO A 35 -39.06 -10.70 12.45
CA PRO A 35 -38.05 -10.82 13.50
C PRO A 35 -36.65 -10.57 12.94
N ARG A 36 -35.78 -9.94 13.73
CA ARG A 36 -34.42 -9.54 13.34
C ARG A 36 -33.60 -10.67 12.74
N LEU A 37 -33.75 -11.90 13.26
CA LEU A 37 -33.07 -13.08 12.73
C LEU A 37 -33.48 -13.40 11.28
N LYS A 38 -34.76 -13.27 10.93
CA LYS A 38 -35.22 -13.49 9.55
C LYS A 38 -34.73 -12.40 8.61
N ILE A 39 -34.68 -11.14 9.09
CA ILE A 39 -34.12 -10.01 8.33
C ILE A 39 -32.64 -10.26 8.03
N LEU A 40 -31.86 -10.74 9.00
CA LEU A 40 -30.46 -11.09 8.81
C LEU A 40 -30.28 -12.21 7.78
N VAL A 41 -31.07 -13.28 7.88
CA VAL A 41 -30.98 -14.42 6.94
C VAL A 41 -31.36 -14.01 5.52
N TYR A 42 -32.44 -13.23 5.35
CA TYR A 42 -32.84 -12.75 4.02
C TYR A 42 -31.84 -11.76 3.43
N GLY A 43 -31.28 -10.86 4.24
CA GLY A 43 -30.22 -9.95 3.83
C GLY A 43 -28.97 -10.70 3.38
N PHE A 44 -28.54 -11.69 4.15
CA PHE A 44 -27.40 -12.54 3.79
C PHE A 44 -27.63 -13.27 2.46
N LEU A 45 -28.79 -13.90 2.27
CA LEU A 45 -29.13 -14.58 1.01
C LEU A 45 -29.15 -13.62 -0.19
N ALA A 46 -29.68 -12.41 -0.02
CA ALA A 46 -29.69 -11.39 -1.07
C ALA A 46 -28.28 -10.93 -1.45
N THR A 47 -27.39 -10.74 -0.47
CA THR A 47 -25.98 -10.38 -0.72
C THR A 47 -25.21 -11.50 -1.42
N LEU A 48 -25.43 -12.75 -1.00
CA LEU A 48 -24.81 -13.93 -1.62
C LEU A 48 -25.24 -14.08 -3.08
N PHE A 49 -26.53 -13.90 -3.37
CA PHE A 49 -27.05 -13.91 -4.73
C PHE A 49 -26.40 -12.84 -5.62
N SER A 50 -26.28 -11.61 -5.09
CA SER A 50 -25.63 -10.51 -5.84
C SER A 50 -24.16 -10.82 -6.12
N MET A 51 -23.44 -11.40 -5.16
CA MET A 51 -22.03 -11.78 -5.33
C MET A 51 -21.84 -12.85 -6.42
N VAL A 52 -22.70 -13.87 -6.45
CA VAL A 52 -22.69 -14.88 -7.51
C VAL A 52 -22.97 -14.26 -8.88
N MET A 53 -23.92 -13.33 -8.96
CA MET A 53 -24.25 -12.65 -10.21
C MET A 53 -23.13 -11.72 -10.71
N ILE A 54 -22.35 -11.11 -9.82
CA ILE A 54 -21.13 -10.37 -10.22
C ILE A 54 -20.15 -11.32 -10.91
N GLY A 55 -19.90 -12.51 -10.34
CA GLY A 55 -19.00 -13.49 -10.93
C GLY A 55 -19.49 -14.04 -12.28
N LEU A 56 -20.80 -14.29 -12.42
CA LEU A 56 -21.40 -14.79 -13.66
C LEU A 56 -21.48 -13.74 -14.78
N THR A 57 -21.57 -12.46 -14.41
CA THR A 57 -21.76 -11.35 -15.37
C THR A 57 -20.55 -10.44 -15.53
N ALA A 58 -19.45 -10.77 -14.83
CA ALA A 58 -18.16 -10.17 -15.05
C ALA A 58 -17.74 -10.43 -16.50
N PRO A 59 -17.25 -9.41 -17.23
CA PRO A 59 -16.70 -9.64 -18.56
C PRO A 59 -15.58 -10.68 -18.43
N LYS A 60 -15.68 -11.77 -19.19
CA LYS A 60 -14.56 -12.69 -19.36
C LYS A 60 -13.46 -11.89 -20.02
N VAL A 61 -12.47 -11.48 -19.23
CA VAL A 61 -11.30 -10.80 -19.77
C VAL A 61 -10.55 -11.82 -20.60
N ASP A 62 -10.36 -11.54 -21.89
CA ASP A 62 -9.55 -12.36 -22.78
C ASP A 62 -8.16 -12.54 -22.15
N PRO A 63 -7.71 -13.78 -21.90
CA PRO A 63 -6.43 -14.06 -21.23
C PRO A 63 -5.20 -13.67 -22.06
N LYS A 64 -5.39 -13.02 -23.22
CA LYS A 64 -4.31 -12.58 -24.11
C LYS A 64 -3.94 -11.09 -23.97
N LYS A 65 -4.59 -10.35 -23.05
CA LYS A 65 -4.28 -8.92 -22.82
C LYS A 65 -4.21 -8.51 -21.34
N LEU A 66 -4.11 -9.50 -20.44
CA LEU A 66 -3.66 -9.30 -19.06
C LEU A 66 -2.26 -9.89 -18.98
N GLU A 67 -1.26 -9.02 -18.99
CA GLU A 67 0.14 -9.39 -18.86
C GLU A 67 0.37 -10.26 -17.63
N LEU A 68 1.08 -11.36 -17.88
CA LEU A 68 1.54 -12.42 -17.00
C LEU A 68 2.59 -11.96 -15.97
N GLU A 69 2.59 -10.70 -15.53
CA GLU A 69 3.65 -10.19 -14.65
C GLU A 69 3.26 -10.05 -13.17
N GLN A 70 2.01 -10.26 -12.78
CA GLN A 70 1.61 -10.02 -11.38
C GLN A 70 1.32 -11.23 -10.51
N PHE A 71 1.16 -12.46 -11.04
CA PHE A 71 0.89 -13.64 -10.20
C PHE A 71 1.35 -14.98 -10.82
N SER A 72 2.55 -15.05 -11.40
CA SER A 72 3.20 -16.36 -11.59
C SER A 72 3.85 -16.79 -10.29
N ASP A 73 3.13 -17.57 -9.49
CA ASP A 73 3.72 -18.39 -8.45
C ASP A 73 4.50 -19.51 -9.16
N ASP A 74 5.83 -19.38 -9.24
CA ASP A 74 6.73 -20.25 -10.02
C ASP A 74 6.88 -21.67 -9.42
N GLN A 75 5.99 -22.10 -8.51
CA GLN A 75 6.14 -23.37 -7.79
C GLN A 75 5.03 -24.41 -8.05
N VAL A 76 4.03 -24.13 -8.88
CA VAL A 76 3.06 -25.16 -9.28
C VAL A 76 2.76 -25.11 -10.78
N LYS A 77 3.28 -26.09 -11.51
CA LYS A 77 2.74 -26.43 -12.84
C LYS A 77 1.46 -27.23 -12.64
N VAL A 78 0.31 -26.59 -12.89
CA VAL A 78 -0.96 -27.30 -13.08
C VAL A 78 -1.02 -27.73 -14.54
N SER A 79 -0.81 -29.03 -14.79
CA SER A 79 -1.10 -29.64 -16.08
C SER A 79 -2.32 -30.55 -15.97
N GLN A 80 -3.15 -30.52 -17.01
CA GLN A 80 -4.28 -31.43 -17.18
C GLN A 80 -3.81 -32.59 -18.06
N ASP A 81 -3.92 -33.82 -17.55
CA ASP A 81 -3.69 -35.01 -18.38
C ASP A 81 -4.86 -35.21 -19.36
N LYS A 82 -4.67 -36.06 -20.38
CA LYS A 82 -5.61 -36.33 -21.48
C LYS A 82 -7.01 -36.80 -21.02
N ASP A 83 -7.16 -37.18 -19.75
CA ASP A 83 -8.43 -37.58 -19.13
C ASP A 83 -9.04 -36.52 -18.18
N GLY A 84 -8.53 -35.29 -18.20
CA GLY A 84 -9.17 -34.15 -17.53
C GLY A 84 -8.92 -34.00 -16.03
N LYS A 85 -8.09 -34.84 -15.39
CA LYS A 85 -7.71 -34.71 -13.97
C LYS A 85 -6.55 -33.72 -13.77
N ILE A 86 -6.66 -32.92 -12.70
CA ILE A 86 -5.60 -32.01 -12.23
C ILE A 86 -4.54 -32.83 -11.50
N VAL A 87 -3.30 -32.79 -11.98
CA VAL A 87 -2.14 -33.40 -11.31
C VAL A 87 -1.21 -32.28 -10.84
N VAL A 88 -0.85 -32.29 -9.56
CA VAL A 88 0.09 -31.36 -8.93
C VAL A 88 1.38 -32.11 -8.67
N THR A 89 2.45 -31.77 -9.38
CA THR A 89 3.78 -32.35 -9.18
C THR A 89 4.69 -31.26 -8.57
N PRO A 90 5.31 -31.47 -7.41
CA PRO A 90 6.29 -30.52 -6.86
C PRO A 90 7.47 -30.40 -7.82
N GLN A 91 7.71 -29.18 -8.31
CA GLN A 91 8.87 -28.89 -9.13
C GLN A 91 10.01 -28.49 -8.20
N GLU A 92 11.11 -29.26 -8.19
CA GLU A 92 12.33 -28.87 -7.48
C GLU A 92 12.77 -27.49 -7.97
N VAL A 93 12.81 -26.54 -7.03
CA VAL A 93 13.24 -25.16 -7.24
C VAL A 93 14.72 -25.19 -7.60
N LYS A 94 15.03 -25.29 -8.90
CA LYS A 94 16.30 -24.80 -9.40
C LYS A 94 16.31 -23.31 -9.14
N ASN A 95 17.15 -22.90 -8.18
CA ASN A 95 17.53 -21.52 -7.90
C ASN A 95 17.57 -20.72 -9.21
N LYS A 96 16.51 -19.95 -9.46
CA LYS A 96 16.53 -18.84 -10.41
C LYS A 96 17.49 -17.85 -9.77
N VAL A 97 18.70 -17.76 -10.32
CA VAL A 97 19.63 -16.68 -10.02
C VAL A 97 18.87 -15.39 -10.34
N SER A 98 18.45 -14.71 -9.28
CA SER A 98 17.79 -13.41 -9.34
C SER A 98 18.74 -12.44 -10.04
N THR A 99 18.23 -11.71 -11.03
CA THR A 99 18.76 -10.38 -11.35
C THR A 99 18.93 -9.61 -10.03
N PRO A 100 20.03 -8.86 -9.79
CA PRO A 100 20.20 -8.11 -8.57
C PRO A 100 18.96 -7.25 -8.32
N ASP A 101 18.27 -7.47 -7.20
CA ASP A 101 17.12 -6.63 -6.86
C ASP A 101 17.63 -5.18 -6.72
N SER A 102 17.11 -4.26 -7.53
CA SER A 102 17.46 -2.83 -7.44
C SER A 102 17.39 -2.36 -5.98
N ASN A 103 18.28 -1.49 -5.54
CA ASN A 103 18.36 -1.05 -4.15
C ASN A 103 18.93 0.38 -4.06
N LEU A 104 18.89 0.96 -2.86
CA LEU A 104 19.34 2.34 -2.59
C LEU A 104 20.85 2.42 -2.30
N GLY A 105 21.63 1.40 -2.66
CA GLY A 105 23.09 1.39 -2.51
C GLY A 105 23.61 1.29 -1.08
N MET A 106 22.77 0.87 -0.13
CA MET A 106 23.15 0.71 1.28
C MET A 106 22.25 -0.30 2.00
N THR A 107 22.68 -0.74 3.17
CA THR A 107 21.89 -1.54 4.12
C THR A 107 21.06 -0.64 5.05
N PRO A 108 20.02 -1.19 5.73
CA PRO A 108 19.30 -0.45 6.76
C PRO A 108 20.24 0.12 7.84
N GLU A 109 21.17 -0.68 8.37
CA GLU A 109 22.06 -0.21 9.43
C GLU A 109 23.01 0.91 8.97
N GLU A 110 23.47 0.90 7.73
CA GLU A 110 24.23 2.03 7.17
C GLU A 110 23.37 3.29 7.05
N PHE A 111 22.12 3.16 6.57
CA PHE A 111 21.19 4.27 6.54
C PHE A 111 20.97 4.85 7.94
N ARG A 112 20.71 4.01 8.95
CA ARG A 112 20.50 4.43 10.34
C ARG A 112 21.67 5.21 10.90
N LYS A 113 22.90 4.69 10.71
CA LYS A 113 24.12 5.35 11.18
C LYS A 113 24.32 6.71 10.51
N ARG A 114 24.16 6.79 9.19
CA ARG A 114 24.28 8.06 8.44
C ARG A 114 23.19 9.05 8.82
N PHE A 115 21.98 8.57 9.09
CA PHE A 115 20.85 9.39 9.51
C PHE A 115 21.10 10.02 10.88
N ASN A 116 21.47 9.22 11.87
CA ASN A 116 21.76 9.72 13.21
C ASN A 116 22.98 10.64 13.21
N ALA A 117 24.01 10.35 12.42
CA ALA A 117 25.17 11.22 12.27
C ALA A 117 24.81 12.58 11.64
N LYS A 118 23.89 12.62 10.68
CA LYS A 118 23.39 13.89 10.11
C LYS A 118 22.54 14.68 11.10
N LEU A 119 21.73 14.04 11.93
CA LEU A 119 20.98 14.73 12.98
C LEU A 119 21.91 15.44 13.95
N ASP A 120 22.93 14.71 14.43
CA ASP A 120 23.96 15.23 15.33
C ASP A 120 24.78 16.35 14.68
N GLN A 121 25.24 16.15 13.43
CA GLN A 121 26.00 17.15 12.68
C GLN A 121 25.23 18.47 12.47
N LEU A 122 23.90 18.40 12.34
CA LEU A 122 23.04 19.54 12.08
C LEU A 122 22.42 20.13 13.36
N ASP A 123 22.76 19.62 14.54
CA ASP A 123 22.22 20.05 15.83
C ASP A 123 20.67 19.98 15.87
N ILE A 124 20.11 18.91 15.29
CA ILE A 124 18.65 18.71 15.21
C ILE A 124 18.18 17.86 16.38
N ASP A 125 17.78 18.53 17.46
CA ASP A 125 17.24 17.89 18.68
C ASP A 125 15.74 17.60 18.61
N SER A 126 15.02 18.21 17.66
CA SER A 126 13.57 18.03 17.50
C SER A 126 13.19 16.64 16.98
N ILE A 127 14.13 15.91 16.38
CA ILE A 127 13.93 14.56 15.85
C ILE A 127 14.77 13.59 16.66
N ARG A 128 14.11 12.60 17.28
CA ARG A 128 14.85 11.54 17.99
C ARG A 128 15.71 10.72 17.02
N PRO A 129 16.93 10.31 17.43
CA PRO A 129 17.73 9.35 16.70
C PRO A 129 16.99 8.01 16.49
N ILE A 130 17.28 7.35 15.38
CA ILE A 130 16.71 6.06 15.03
C ILE A 130 17.45 4.95 15.79
N ALA A 131 16.70 4.16 16.57
CA ALA A 131 17.18 2.93 17.21
C ALA A 131 17.35 1.79 16.19
N GLU A 132 18.00 0.70 16.60
CA GLU A 132 18.17 -0.48 15.73
C GLU A 132 16.84 -0.97 15.13
N PHE A 133 16.89 -1.33 13.85
CA PHE A 133 15.69 -1.73 13.13
C PHE A 133 15.24 -3.13 13.54
N LYS A 134 13.98 -3.24 13.98
CA LYS A 134 13.31 -4.54 14.12
C LYS A 134 12.78 -5.00 12.77
N ILE A 135 13.63 -5.69 12.00
CA ILE A 135 13.28 -6.20 10.68
C ILE A 135 12.31 -7.37 10.83
N LYS A 136 11.13 -7.25 10.22
CA LYS A 136 10.12 -8.30 10.10
C LYS A 136 10.32 -9.03 8.78
N GLN A 137 10.51 -10.34 8.87
CA GLN A 137 10.66 -11.19 7.69
C GLN A 137 9.33 -11.34 6.97
N GLY A 138 9.34 -11.11 5.65
CA GLY A 138 8.19 -11.35 4.78
C GLY A 138 8.50 -12.40 3.71
N ASN A 139 7.50 -12.94 3.03
CA ASN A 139 7.73 -13.96 2.00
C ASN A 139 8.50 -13.40 0.79
N PHE A 140 8.23 -12.15 0.42
CA PHE A 140 8.87 -11.50 -0.73
C PHE A 140 9.95 -10.52 -0.32
N LYS A 141 9.63 -9.62 0.61
CA LYS A 141 10.54 -8.59 1.11
C LYS A 141 10.40 -8.47 2.62
N ASP A 142 11.49 -8.10 3.25
CA ASP A 142 11.52 -7.82 4.67
C ASP A 142 11.21 -6.34 4.88
N THR A 143 10.70 -5.98 6.06
CA THR A 143 10.28 -4.61 6.34
C THR A 143 10.68 -4.18 7.74
N PHE A 144 10.91 -2.89 7.94
CA PHE A 144 11.00 -2.29 9.25
C PHE A 144 10.09 -1.07 9.33
N GLN A 145 9.69 -0.71 10.54
CA GLN A 145 8.90 0.50 10.78
C GLN A 145 9.47 1.29 11.96
N VAL A 146 9.60 2.59 11.77
CA VAL A 146 9.91 3.55 12.81
C VAL A 146 8.74 4.51 12.93
N LYS A 147 8.14 4.60 14.11
CA LYS A 147 7.22 5.71 14.40
C LYS A 147 8.07 6.88 14.88
N PHE A 148 7.83 8.09 14.42
CA PHE A 148 8.45 9.31 14.95
C PHE A 148 7.48 9.99 15.92
N SER A 149 6.24 10.18 15.45
CA SER A 149 5.12 10.70 16.25
C SER A 149 3.87 9.83 16.07
N ASN A 150 2.74 10.26 16.61
CA ASN A 150 1.45 9.57 16.41
C ASN A 150 0.95 9.69 14.97
N ALA A 151 1.39 10.73 14.25
CA ALA A 151 0.96 11.03 12.90
C ALA A 151 2.02 10.74 11.84
N LEU A 152 3.29 10.59 12.22
CA LEU A 152 4.40 10.40 11.29
C LEU A 152 5.17 9.11 11.56
N SER A 153 5.32 8.30 10.52
CA SER A 153 6.09 7.06 10.55
C SER A 153 6.94 6.88 9.29
N LEU A 154 7.99 6.09 9.39
CA LEU A 154 8.80 5.59 8.30
C LEU A 154 8.59 4.08 8.20
N THR A 155 8.30 3.62 6.99
CA THR A 155 8.35 2.21 6.61
C THR A 155 9.50 2.02 5.64
N GLY A 156 10.38 1.07 5.94
CA GLY A 156 11.46 0.68 5.04
C GLY A 156 11.28 -0.74 4.55
N THR A 157 11.60 -0.98 3.28
CA THR A 157 11.59 -2.30 2.66
C THR A 157 13.03 -2.76 2.41
N VAL A 158 13.31 -4.04 2.65
CA VAL A 158 14.64 -4.65 2.55
C VAL A 158 14.55 -5.86 1.64
N ASN A 159 15.50 -5.96 0.69
CA ASN A 159 15.65 -7.13 -0.16
C ASN A 159 16.19 -8.32 0.64
N LYS A 160 16.11 -9.52 0.09
CA LYS A 160 16.57 -10.75 0.78
C LYS A 160 18.08 -10.84 0.98
N ASP A 161 18.84 -10.08 0.21
CA ASP A 161 20.29 -9.90 0.38
C ASP A 161 20.66 -8.91 1.51
N GLY A 162 19.66 -8.30 2.17
CA GLY A 162 19.86 -7.32 3.23
C GLY A 162 20.02 -5.87 2.74
N SER A 163 19.95 -5.62 1.44
CA SER A 163 20.02 -4.27 0.88
C SER A 163 18.72 -3.48 1.08
N LEU A 164 18.84 -2.19 1.38
CA LEU A 164 17.71 -1.29 1.55
C LEU A 164 17.06 -1.00 0.20
N ARG A 165 15.78 -1.34 0.05
CA ARG A 165 15.04 -1.19 -1.20
C ARG A 165 14.26 0.10 -1.29
N GLU A 166 13.62 0.53 -0.22
CA GLU A 166 12.68 1.64 -0.27
C GLU A 166 12.49 2.24 1.12
N LEU A 167 12.28 3.55 1.17
CA LEU A 167 11.86 4.28 2.37
C LEU A 167 10.58 5.04 2.05
N ILE A 168 9.56 4.92 2.90
CA ILE A 168 8.29 5.63 2.78
C ILE A 168 7.95 6.29 4.10
N TYR A 169 7.95 7.62 4.12
CA TYR A 169 7.40 8.42 5.19
C TYR A 169 5.90 8.57 4.99
N ILE A 170 5.13 8.30 6.04
CA ILE A 170 3.67 8.34 6.03
C ILE A 170 3.22 9.31 7.11
N MET A 171 2.62 10.42 6.68
CA MET A 171 1.95 11.42 7.52
C MET A 171 0.43 11.22 7.44
N GLY A 172 -0.16 10.72 8.53
CA GLY A 172 -1.61 10.62 8.70
C GLY A 172 -2.25 11.94 9.10
N GLY A 173 -3.57 11.91 9.35
CA GLY A 173 -4.30 13.05 9.88
C GLY A 173 -3.80 13.44 11.27
N THR A 174 -3.58 14.73 11.50
CA THR A 174 -3.05 15.28 12.75
C THR A 174 -3.70 16.63 13.08
N GLN A 175 -3.80 16.95 14.37
CA GLN A 175 -4.20 18.28 14.84
C GLN A 175 -3.04 19.28 14.77
N ASP A 176 -1.80 18.80 14.88
CA ASP A 176 -0.58 19.60 14.72
C ASP A 176 0.00 19.39 13.32
N PHE A 177 -0.69 19.96 12.32
CA PHE A 177 -0.31 19.81 10.92
C PHE A 177 1.03 20.48 10.63
N GLU A 178 1.26 21.70 11.14
CA GLU A 178 2.47 22.45 10.87
C GLU A 178 3.72 21.78 11.46
N GLY A 179 3.65 21.36 12.73
CA GLY A 179 4.76 20.65 13.38
C GLY A 179 5.07 19.32 12.68
N THR A 180 4.04 18.52 12.40
CA THR A 180 4.22 17.22 11.72
C THR A 180 4.74 17.40 10.27
N MET A 181 4.31 18.44 9.57
CA MET A 181 4.82 18.77 8.22
C MET A 181 6.30 19.17 8.26
N MET A 182 6.69 19.96 9.25
CA MET A 182 8.09 20.33 9.45
C MET A 182 8.94 19.09 9.78
N GLU A 183 8.47 18.21 10.65
CA GLU A 183 9.12 16.92 10.90
C GLU A 183 9.28 16.12 9.59
N LEU A 184 8.21 16.00 8.78
CA LEU A 184 8.26 15.30 7.49
C LEU A 184 9.32 15.90 6.57
N LEU A 185 9.40 17.23 6.44
CA LEU A 185 10.39 17.92 5.60
C LEU A 185 11.82 17.67 6.08
N ILE A 186 12.06 17.69 7.39
CA ILE A 186 13.39 17.39 7.97
C ILE A 186 13.77 15.94 7.71
N LEU A 187 12.89 14.98 8.03
CA LEU A 187 13.14 13.55 7.87
C LEU A 187 13.38 13.18 6.39
N SER A 188 12.52 13.68 5.50
CA SER A 188 12.63 13.45 4.06
C SER A 188 13.86 14.12 3.45
N GLY A 189 14.18 15.35 3.87
CA GLY A 189 15.37 16.08 3.42
C GLY A 189 16.67 15.37 3.81
N ILE A 190 16.82 14.98 5.08
CA ILE A 190 18.00 14.25 5.57
C ILE A 190 18.15 12.93 4.84
N SER A 191 17.06 12.16 4.71
CA SER A 191 17.09 10.86 4.03
C SER A 191 17.50 10.99 2.56
N SER A 192 16.95 11.98 1.87
CA SER A 192 17.27 12.24 0.47
C SER A 192 18.73 12.66 0.28
N GLN A 193 19.30 13.44 1.20
CA GLN A 193 20.73 13.77 1.17
C GLN A 193 21.65 12.58 1.48
N ILE A 194 21.18 11.58 2.24
CA ILE A 194 21.96 10.36 2.51
C ILE A 194 22.00 9.47 1.26
N ILE A 195 20.86 9.40 0.56
CA ILE A 195 20.66 8.54 -0.59
C ILE A 195 21.24 9.16 -1.87
N SER A 196 21.11 10.48 -2.04
CA SER A 196 21.65 11.24 -3.17
C SER A 196 22.62 12.34 -2.71
N PRO A 197 23.77 12.00 -2.11
CA PRO A 197 24.66 12.96 -1.45
C PRO A 197 25.31 13.98 -2.38
N ASN A 198 25.41 13.66 -3.69
CA ASN A 198 26.07 14.51 -4.68
C ASN A 198 25.08 15.31 -5.55
N GLU A 199 23.79 15.30 -5.20
CA GLU A 199 22.73 15.87 -6.03
C GLU A 199 22.22 17.20 -5.43
N PRO A 200 22.70 18.36 -5.91
CA PRO A 200 22.41 19.65 -5.28
C PRO A 200 20.92 20.03 -5.36
N LYS A 201 20.17 19.47 -6.33
CA LYS A 201 18.74 19.76 -6.50
C LYS A 201 17.83 18.94 -5.57
N VAL A 202 18.36 17.93 -4.86
CA VAL A 202 17.53 16.96 -4.14
C VAL A 202 16.61 17.61 -3.10
N ASN A 203 17.11 18.59 -2.33
CA ASN A 203 16.30 19.27 -1.31
C ASN A 203 15.13 20.05 -1.93
N ASN A 204 15.38 20.75 -3.05
CA ASN A 204 14.35 21.50 -3.75
C ASN A 204 13.28 20.55 -4.33
N THR A 205 13.70 19.44 -4.94
CA THR A 205 12.78 18.41 -5.44
C THR A 205 11.90 17.85 -4.32
N VAL A 206 12.46 17.53 -3.15
CA VAL A 206 11.68 17.05 -1.99
C VAL A 206 10.61 18.05 -1.59
N ILE A 207 10.99 19.32 -1.41
CA ILE A 207 10.07 20.39 -1.03
C ILE A 207 8.99 20.59 -2.09
N GLU A 208 9.35 20.59 -3.37
CA GLU A 208 8.41 20.74 -4.48
C GLU A 208 7.40 19.60 -4.55
N LEU A 209 7.85 18.35 -4.44
CA LEU A 209 6.98 17.18 -4.48
C LEU A 209 5.97 17.20 -3.33
N ILE A 210 6.43 17.47 -2.11
CA ILE A 210 5.57 17.59 -0.93
C ILE A 210 4.57 18.73 -1.09
N ASN A 211 5.01 19.90 -1.57
CA ASN A 211 4.12 21.04 -1.81
C ASN A 211 3.06 20.75 -2.87
N LYS A 212 3.43 20.08 -3.97
CA LYS A 212 2.47 19.65 -5.01
C LYS A 212 1.44 18.69 -4.43
N ALA A 213 1.90 17.70 -3.64
CA ALA A 213 1.03 16.73 -2.99
C ALA A 213 0.06 17.38 -2.00
N VAL A 214 0.52 18.31 -1.15
CA VAL A 214 -0.36 19.01 -0.19
C VAL A 214 -1.43 19.84 -0.91
N ARG A 215 -1.07 20.57 -1.97
CA ARG A 215 -2.02 21.36 -2.77
C ARG A 215 -3.08 20.50 -3.45
N GLY A 216 -2.76 19.24 -3.74
CA GLY A 216 -3.63 18.29 -4.44
C GLY A 216 -4.37 17.32 -3.54
N ILE A 217 -4.28 17.41 -2.20
CA ILE A 217 -4.75 16.36 -1.26
C ILE A 217 -6.24 16.01 -1.37
N GLU A 218 -7.03 16.90 -1.97
CA GLU A 218 -8.46 16.73 -2.25
C GLU A 218 -8.74 15.78 -3.42
N LYS A 219 -7.75 15.47 -4.27
CA LYS A 219 -7.89 14.63 -5.46
C LYS A 219 -7.54 13.18 -5.13
N GLU A 220 -8.26 12.23 -5.72
CA GLU A 220 -8.01 10.80 -5.50
C GLU A 220 -6.67 10.34 -6.10
N ASP A 221 -6.29 10.85 -7.28
CA ASP A 221 -5.07 10.49 -8.01
C ASP A 221 -3.96 11.54 -7.88
N ASN A 222 -3.67 11.97 -6.66
CA ASN A 222 -2.64 12.98 -6.40
C ASN A 222 -1.30 12.35 -6.06
N SER A 223 -0.58 12.02 -7.13
CA SER A 223 0.76 11.44 -7.11
C SER A 223 1.72 12.28 -7.94
N HIS A 224 2.92 12.49 -7.41
CA HIS A 224 4.00 13.20 -8.11
C HIS A 224 5.31 12.45 -7.92
N SER A 225 6.16 12.46 -8.94
CA SER A 225 7.50 11.89 -8.83
C SER A 225 8.51 12.64 -9.67
N GLU A 226 9.77 12.56 -9.25
CA GLU A 226 10.92 13.02 -10.01
C GLU A 226 12.07 12.03 -9.83
N ASP A 227 12.77 11.73 -10.93
CA ASP A 227 13.96 10.90 -10.91
C ASP A 227 15.21 11.79 -10.80
N ILE A 228 16.13 11.41 -9.92
CA ILE A 228 17.43 12.04 -9.74
C ILE A 228 18.49 10.93 -9.73
N GLY A 229 19.28 10.85 -10.81
CA GLY A 229 20.17 9.72 -11.04
C GLY A 229 19.37 8.40 -11.09
N ASP A 230 19.83 7.42 -10.30
CA ASP A 230 19.20 6.09 -10.19
C ASP A 230 18.14 6.02 -9.08
N VAL A 231 17.70 7.17 -8.56
CA VAL A 231 16.75 7.26 -7.44
C VAL A 231 15.50 7.99 -7.89
N LYS A 232 14.34 7.38 -7.61
CA LYS A 232 13.03 7.98 -7.77
C LYS A 232 12.54 8.52 -6.44
N TYR A 233 12.21 9.80 -6.43
CA TYR A 233 11.52 10.48 -5.34
C TYR A 233 10.05 10.61 -5.71
N TYR A 234 9.15 10.31 -4.79
CA TYR A 234 7.72 10.38 -5.08
C TYR A 234 6.88 10.78 -3.88
N THR A 235 5.67 11.22 -4.17
CA THR A 235 4.63 11.52 -3.19
C THR A 235 3.32 10.92 -3.63
N LEU A 236 2.52 10.51 -2.65
CA LEU A 236 1.12 10.15 -2.82
C LEU A 236 0.34 10.87 -1.73
N ALA A 237 -0.72 11.59 -2.07
CA ALA A 237 -1.53 12.23 -1.05
C ALA A 237 -3.02 12.19 -1.38
N SER A 238 -3.82 11.75 -0.41
CA SER A 238 -5.29 11.84 -0.48
C SER A 238 -5.86 12.04 0.92
N LYS A 239 -7.12 12.46 1.02
CA LYS A 239 -7.85 12.47 2.30
C LYS A 239 -7.86 11.12 3.01
N ALA A 240 -7.92 10.02 2.25
CA ALA A 240 -8.05 8.68 2.80
C ALA A 240 -6.71 8.13 3.31
N THR A 241 -5.62 8.39 2.58
CA THR A 241 -4.30 7.80 2.85
C THR A 241 -3.37 8.73 3.64
N GLY A 242 -3.69 10.01 3.74
CA GLY A 242 -2.76 11.04 4.22
C GLY A 242 -1.71 11.38 3.17
N LEU A 243 -0.59 11.97 3.60
CA LEU A 243 0.53 12.36 2.75
C LEU A 243 1.68 11.37 2.91
N TRP A 244 2.13 10.79 1.80
CA TRP A 244 3.24 9.86 1.74
C TRP A 244 4.35 10.49 0.94
N PHE A 245 5.59 10.31 1.39
CA PHE A 245 6.80 10.65 0.66
C PHE A 245 7.70 9.42 0.59
N GLY A 246 8.09 9.01 -0.62
CA GLY A 246 8.85 7.80 -0.87
C GLY A 246 10.14 8.05 -1.62
N ILE A 247 11.13 7.21 -1.32
CA ILE A 247 12.42 7.14 -1.99
C ILE A 247 12.66 5.68 -2.40
N SER A 248 12.79 5.44 -3.70
CA SER A 248 13.02 4.10 -4.25
C SER A 248 14.07 4.15 -5.35
N PRO A 249 14.70 3.02 -5.73
CA PRO A 249 15.43 2.92 -6.97
C PRO A 249 14.51 3.33 -8.12
N LYS A 250 15.08 4.00 -9.12
CA LYS A 250 14.43 4.15 -10.41
C LYS A 250 14.13 2.76 -10.96
N LYS A 251 12.93 2.54 -11.50
CA LYS A 251 12.64 1.28 -12.18
C LYS A 251 13.48 1.24 -13.45
N ASP A 252 14.27 0.19 -13.60
CA ASP A 252 14.87 -0.16 -14.88
C ASP A 252 13.71 -0.45 -15.86
N ASN A 253 13.65 0.29 -16.97
CA ASN A 253 12.73 0.03 -18.07
C ASN A 253 13.19 -1.17 -18.88
#